data_AF-A0A662PTK2-F1
#
_entry.id   AF-A0A662PTK2-F1
#
_cell.length_a   1.000
_cell.length_b   1.000
_cell.length_c   1.000
_cell.angle_alpha   90.00
_cell.angle_beta   90.00
_cell.angle_gamma   90.00
#
_symmetry.space_group_name_H-M   'P 1'
#
loop_
_entity.id
_entity.type
_entity.pdbx_description
1 polymer ?
#
loop_
_entity_poly.entity_id
_entity_poly.type
_entity_poly.pdbx_seq_one_letter_code
_entity_poly.pdbx_strand_id
1 'polypeptide(L)'
;MFHIIISLERPWRRGRVLKRSFKVVRCPRCGFLQLATASRIVKCFSCGHSWQLDPGSILFSSLDSREAREFLAKLKRRGGLGFRKASEKAWRKSASSP
;
A
#
# COMPACT_ATOMS: atom_id res chain seq x y z
N MET A 1 -4.11 25.73 -26.09
CA MET A 1 -5.43 25.23 -25.67
C MET A 1 -5.27 23.74 -25.37
N PHE A 2 -5.41 23.36 -24.10
CA PHE A 2 -5.07 22.03 -23.58
C PHE A 2 -6.09 20.99 -24.04
N HIS A 3 -5.69 20.03 -24.89
CA HIS A 3 -6.45 18.81 -25.12
C HIS A 3 -5.83 17.69 -24.28
N ILE A 4 -6.37 17.51 -23.08
CA ILE A 4 -6.15 16.33 -22.23
C ILE A 4 -7.06 15.23 -22.78
N ILE A 5 -6.51 14.33 -23.60
CA ILE A 5 -7.18 13.06 -23.93
C ILE A 5 -6.91 12.10 -22.78
N ILE A 6 -7.93 11.86 -21.98
CA ILE A 6 -7.94 10.89 -20.90
C ILE A 6 -7.89 9.49 -21.53
N SER A 7 -6.72 8.86 -21.51
CA SER A 7 -6.50 7.44 -21.82
C SER A 7 -7.40 6.57 -20.93
N LEU A 8 -8.47 6.04 -21.51
CA LEU A 8 -9.48 5.20 -20.83
C LEU A 8 -9.52 3.78 -21.40
N GLU A 9 -8.39 3.17 -21.74
CA GLU A 9 -8.39 1.78 -22.20
C GLU A 9 -7.18 1.01 -21.65
N ARG A 10 -7.41 0.20 -20.60
CA ARG A 10 -6.49 -0.90 -20.25
C ARG A 10 -7.29 -2.20 -20.06
N PRO A 11 -7.52 -2.97 -21.14
CA PRO A 11 -8.07 -4.31 -21.04
C PRO A 11 -7.08 -5.21 -20.29
N TRP A 12 -7.43 -5.56 -19.05
CA TRP A 12 -6.74 -6.61 -18.29
C TRP A 12 -7.13 -7.99 -18.85
N ARG A 13 -6.48 -8.46 -19.91
CA ARG A 13 -6.54 -9.88 -20.31
C ARG A 13 -5.20 -10.42 -20.80
N ARG A 14 -4.87 -11.58 -20.21
CA ARG A 14 -3.93 -12.65 -20.62
C ARG A 14 -2.43 -12.38 -20.48
N GLY A 15 -1.77 -13.34 -19.83
CA GLY A 15 -0.32 -13.51 -19.81
C GLY A 15 0.23 -13.73 -18.41
N ARG A 16 0.21 -14.99 -17.96
CA ARG A 16 0.88 -15.45 -16.73
C ARG A 16 2.40 -15.34 -16.92
N VAL A 17 2.94 -14.13 -16.80
CA VAL A 17 4.36 -13.90 -16.51
C VAL A 17 4.40 -13.43 -15.07
N LEU A 18 5.14 -14.14 -14.22
CA LEU A 18 5.44 -13.79 -12.83
C LEU A 18 6.32 -12.52 -12.73
N LYS A 19 6.05 -11.49 -13.54
CA LYS A 19 6.69 -10.19 -13.40
C LYS A 19 6.17 -9.59 -12.10
N ARG A 20 7.09 -9.43 -11.14
CA ARG A 20 6.84 -8.82 -9.83
C ARG A 20 6.19 -7.45 -10.06
N SER A 21 4.87 -7.36 -9.91
CA SER A 21 4.15 -6.10 -9.98
C SER A 21 4.21 -5.42 -8.62
N PHE A 22 4.47 -4.12 -8.63
CA PHE A 22 4.37 -3.27 -7.47
C PHE A 22 2.91 -2.91 -7.24
N LYS A 23 2.39 -3.28 -6.08
CA LYS A 23 0.98 -3.07 -5.70
C LYS A 23 0.92 -2.06 -4.58
N VAL A 24 0.04 -1.08 -4.68
CA VAL A 24 -0.27 -0.16 -3.59
C VAL A 24 -1.46 -0.73 -2.83
N VAL A 25 -1.27 -0.97 -1.54
CA VAL A 25 -2.26 -1.63 -0.69
C VAL A 25 -2.46 -0.83 0.60
N ARG A 26 -3.68 -0.91 1.15
CA ARG A 26 -4.02 -0.32 2.45
C ARG A 26 -4.12 -1.41 3.50
N CYS A 27 -3.44 -1.24 4.63
CA CYS A 27 -3.58 -2.15 5.75
C CYS A 27 -5.01 -2.07 6.30
N PRO A 28 -5.74 -3.19 6.41
CA PRO A 28 -7.11 -3.19 6.94
C PRO A 28 -7.14 -2.85 8.44
N ARG A 29 -6.05 -3.09 9.17
CA ARG A 29 -5.98 -2.88 10.63
C ARG A 29 -5.69 -1.44 11.03
N CYS A 30 -4.72 -0.80 10.40
CA CYS A 30 -4.24 0.54 10.79
C CYS A 30 -4.37 1.59 9.68
N GLY A 31 -4.85 1.20 8.50
CA GLY A 31 -4.98 2.11 7.36
C GLY A 31 -3.65 2.46 6.67
N PHE A 32 -2.50 1.90 7.09
CA PHE A 32 -1.20 2.21 6.49
C PHE A 32 -1.15 1.86 5.00
N LEU A 33 -0.83 2.85 4.17
CA LEU A 33 -0.62 2.68 2.75
C LEU A 33 0.84 2.28 2.47
N GLN A 34 1.03 1.13 1.83
CA GLN A 34 2.36 0.61 1.50
C GLN A 34 2.43 0.01 0.10
N LEU A 35 3.66 -0.17 -0.36
CA LEU A 35 3.96 -0.98 -1.53
C LEU A 35 4.14 -2.44 -1.12
N ALA A 36 3.53 -3.33 -1.89
CA ALA A 36 3.68 -4.76 -1.77
C ALA A 36 4.09 -5.34 -3.13
N THR A 37 5.12 -6.17 -3.14
CA THR A 37 5.49 -7.01 -4.29
C THR A 37 4.94 -8.44 -4.13
N ALA A 38 4.40 -8.76 -2.96
CA ALA A 38 3.89 -10.08 -2.65
C ALA A 38 2.60 -10.40 -3.42
N SER A 39 2.42 -11.68 -3.75
CA SER A 39 1.29 -12.16 -4.52
C SER A 39 0.14 -12.70 -3.68
N ARG A 40 0.39 -13.10 -2.43
CA ARG A 40 -0.61 -13.77 -1.57
C ARG A 40 -0.68 -13.24 -0.15
N ILE A 41 0.44 -13.01 0.52
CA ILE A 41 0.46 -12.58 1.92
C ILE A 41 1.27 -11.29 2.02
N VAL A 42 0.70 -10.28 2.67
CA VAL A 42 1.35 -8.99 2.90
C VAL A 42 1.42 -8.73 4.40
N LYS A 43 2.57 -8.23 4.86
CA LYS A 43 2.79 -7.77 6.23
C LYS A 43 2.82 -6.25 6.25
N CYS A 44 2.10 -5.64 7.20
CA CYS A 44 2.08 -4.20 7.40
C CYS A 44 3.41 -3.74 7.98
N PHE A 45 4.09 -2.80 7.33
CA PHE A 45 5.32 -2.21 7.87
C PHE A 45 5.09 -1.33 9.11
N SER A 46 3.86 -0.88 9.35
CA SER A 46 3.55 0.00 10.48
C SER A 46 3.03 -0.73 11.71
N CYS A 47 2.07 -1.65 11.59
CA CYS A 47 1.48 -2.35 12.74
C CYS A 47 1.85 -3.84 12.82
N GLY A 48 2.63 -4.35 11.86
CA GLY A 48 3.08 -5.75 11.82
C GLY A 48 2.02 -6.79 11.45
N HIS A 49 0.75 -6.38 11.28
CA HIS A 49 -0.34 -7.29 10.89
C HIS A 49 -0.07 -7.94 9.54
N SER A 50 -0.30 -9.24 9.41
CA SER A 50 -0.16 -9.98 8.15
C SER A 50 -1.53 -10.46 7.69
N TRP A 51 -1.85 -10.29 6.41
CA TRP A 51 -3.14 -10.67 5.83
C TRP A 51 -3.00 -11.24 4.42
N GLN A 52 -4.02 -11.97 3.98
CA GLN A 52 -4.11 -12.40 2.58
C GLN A 52 -4.46 -11.21 1.70
N LEU A 53 -3.65 -11.00 0.67
CA LEU A 53 -3.86 -9.93 -0.29
C LEU A 53 -4.91 -10.34 -1.30
N ASP A 54 -6.12 -9.84 -1.09
CA ASP A 54 -7.22 -9.97 -2.04
C ASP A 54 -7.04 -8.98 -3.22
N PRO A 55 -7.25 -9.39 -4.48
CA PRO A 55 -7.15 -8.49 -5.63
C PRO A 55 -8.04 -7.24 -5.54
N GLY A 56 -9.22 -7.34 -4.91
CA GLY A 56 -10.13 -6.22 -4.68
C GLY A 56 -9.62 -5.21 -3.65
N SER A 57 -8.66 -5.60 -2.80
CA SER A 57 -8.01 -4.71 -1.82
C SER A 57 -6.82 -3.91 -2.39
N ILE A 58 -6.44 -4.18 -3.64
CA ILE A 58 -5.34 -3.50 -4.33
C ILE A 58 -5.85 -2.16 -4.87
N LEU A 59 -5.29 -1.07 -4.38
CA LEU A 59 -5.67 0.28 -4.82
C LEU A 59 -5.05 0.63 -6.17
N PHE A 60 -3.86 0.09 -6.45
CA PHE A 60 -3.15 0.29 -7.69
C PHE A 60 -2.13 -0.83 -7.90
N SER A 61 -1.85 -1.18 -9.16
CA SER A 61 -0.73 -2.07 -9.49
C SER A 61 -0.05 -1.63 -10.78
N SER A 62 1.27 -1.68 -10.79
CA SER A 62 2.08 -1.43 -11.99
C SER A 62 3.31 -2.34 -12.00
N LEU A 63 3.88 -2.55 -13.18
CA LEU A 63 5.19 -3.18 -13.34
C LEU A 63 6.32 -2.19 -13.05
N ASP A 64 6.04 -0.89 -13.14
CA ASP A 64 7.01 0.16 -12.89
C ASP A 64 7.01 0.62 -11.43
N SER A 65 8.20 0.60 -10.81
CA SER A 65 8.35 0.97 -9.40
C SER A 65 8.17 2.46 -9.14
N ARG A 66 8.48 3.32 -10.13
CA ARG A 66 8.37 4.77 -10.01
C ARG A 66 6.91 5.17 -10.04
N GLU A 67 6.15 4.65 -11.01
CA GLU A 67 4.70 4.89 -11.13
C GLU A 67 3.96 4.48 -9.84
N ALA A 68 4.28 3.30 -9.29
CA ALA A 68 3.67 2.83 -8.05
C ALA A 68 4.00 3.72 -6.84
N ARG A 69 5.24 4.24 -6.74
CA ARG A 69 5.64 5.20 -5.69
C ARG A 69 4.96 6.54 -5.86
N GLU A 70 4.85 7.05 -7.08
CA GLU A 70 4.19 8.32 -7.38
C GLU A 70 2.69 8.25 -7.02
N PHE A 71 2.04 7.12 -7.33
CA PHE A 71 0.66 6.89 -6.94
C PHE A 71 0.49 6.81 -5.42
N LEU A 72 1.38 6.08 -4.73
CA LEU A 72 1.38 6.03 -3.26
C LEU A 72 1.58 7.42 -2.65
N ALA A 73 2.51 8.22 -3.17
CA ALA A 73 2.75 9.59 -2.71
C ALA A 73 1.51 10.47 -2.92
N LYS A 74 0.83 10.33 -4.07
CA LYS A 74 -0.43 11.03 -4.35
C LYS A 74 -1.54 10.67 -3.37
N LEU A 75 -1.68 9.38 -3.03
CA LEU A 75 -2.64 8.93 -2.01
C LEU A 75 -2.32 9.50 -0.62
N LYS A 76 -1.04 9.49 -0.22
CA LYS A 76 -0.62 10.05 1.06
C LYS A 76 -0.88 11.56 1.17
N ARG A 77 -0.73 12.31 0.08
CA ARG A 77 -1.06 13.75 0.03
C ARG A 77 -2.56 14.02 0.12
N ARG A 78 -3.40 13.16 -0.48
CA ARG A 78 -4.88 13.30 -0.42
C ARG A 78 -5.47 12.80 0.89
N GLY A 79 -4.88 11.77 1.50
CA GLY A 79 -5.35 11.15 2.73
C GLY A 79 -4.77 11.77 4.00
N GLY A 80 -4.74 13.10 4.09
CA GLY A 80 -4.10 13.87 5.16
C GLY A 80 -4.58 13.64 6.61
N LEU A 81 -5.37 12.60 6.90
CA LEU A 81 -5.86 12.30 8.25
C LEU A 81 -5.87 10.78 8.47
N GLY A 82 -5.10 10.32 9.46
CA GLY A 82 -5.37 9.02 10.09
C GLY A 82 -4.20 8.09 10.35
N PHE A 83 -2.95 8.53 10.35
CA PHE A 83 -1.89 7.79 11.06
C PHE A 83 -1.99 8.05 12.56
N ARG A 84 -3.12 7.68 13.18
CA ARG A 84 -3.12 7.46 14.63
C ARG A 84 -2.31 6.22 14.86
N LYS A 85 -1.04 6.46 15.17
CA LYS A 85 -0.17 5.56 15.90
C LYS A 85 -1.00 4.75 16.90
N ALA A 86 -1.35 3.51 16.53
CA ALA A 86 -1.53 2.43 17.49
C ALA A 86 -0.14 1.99 18.03
N SER A 87 0.78 2.95 18.19
CA SER A 87 2.03 2.84 18.93
C SER A 87 1.85 3.61 20.24
N GLU A 88 0.84 3.22 21.00
CA GLU A 88 0.79 3.48 22.42
C GLU A 88 1.13 2.13 23.08
N LYS A 89 2.06 2.11 24.05
CA LYS A 89 2.21 1.04 25.05
C LYS A 89 2.69 -0.36 24.59
N ALA A 90 3.88 -0.47 23.99
CA ALA A 90 4.57 -1.78 23.93
C ALA A 90 6.09 -1.75 24.18
N TRP A 91 6.72 -0.59 24.35
CA TRP A 91 8.11 -0.53 24.83
C TRP A 91 8.12 -0.18 26.33
N ARG A 92 8.12 -1.23 27.17
CA ARG A 92 8.82 -1.32 28.47
C ARG A 92 8.81 -0.03 29.32
N LYS A 93 8.07 0.11 30.42
CA LYS A 93 8.06 -0.78 31.61
C LYS A 93 9.45 -1.36 32.00
N SER A 94 10.56 -0.70 31.66
CA SER A 94 11.91 -1.05 32.17
C SER A 94 12.71 0.16 32.69
N ALA A 95 12.07 1.29 32.96
CA ALA A 95 12.75 2.51 33.42
C ALA A 95 12.15 3.12 34.72
N SER A 96 11.52 2.30 35.56
CA SER A 96 11.14 2.70 36.94
C SER A 96 11.21 1.43 37.79
N SER A 97 12.40 1.15 38.35
CA SER A 97 12.78 1.39 39.76
C SER A 97 12.67 0.08 40.57
N PRO A 98 13.37 -0.09 41.71
CA PRO A 98 13.93 0.93 42.62
C PRO A 98 15.16 1.65 42.09
#